data_AF-A0A841LTQ8-F1
#
_entry.id   AF-A0A841LTQ8-F1
#
_cell.length_a   1.000
_cell.length_b   1.000
_cell.length_c   1.000
_cell.angle_alpha   90.00
_cell.angle_beta   90.00
_cell.angle_gamma   90.00
#
_symmetry.space_group_name_H-M   'P 1'
#
loop_
_entity.id
_entity.type
_entity.pdbx_description
1 polymer ?
#
loop_
_entity_poly.entity_id
_entity_poly.type
_entity_poly.pdbx_seq_one_letter_code
_entity_poly.pdbx_strand_id
1 'polypeptide(L)'
;MKSNHSFSVNFLVRRDREAFGKVPLYVRITVDGKVICFAAKKSIELSQWDQKAQRIKGNSIENNSARDRMRQLTNEISTAYDELRFQKEVITAEKIRAKVEGEDQGKSLKDLIKYHFDQPGKLLSAGTLKNYYSTERFLLEFLKKKKFTDIQLSKIDFKFLTDFGIYLRTKTPDKGQRVCTNNTVMKHMERFQKLMGLALRFGWILRDPFIHFTRKVITKDRDCLDDIELKLIRDVELHDAVQLVVRDMFIFSCFTGLAYGEISSLASHHINTDSEGGIWLIMQRQKTFHSTERSFHVPVLPIALELIQKYKTSPDS
;
A
#
# COMPACT_ATOMS: atom_id res chain seq x y z
N MET A 1 13.89 27.52 16.55
CA MET A 1 12.54 27.53 17.20
C MET A 1 12.59 26.66 18.44
N LYS A 2 12.55 27.24 19.64
CA LYS A 2 12.43 26.50 20.91
C LYS A 2 10.96 26.07 21.04
N SER A 3 10.67 24.78 20.92
CA SER A 3 9.34 24.22 21.18
C SER A 3 9.02 24.37 22.67
N ASN A 4 8.10 25.27 23.02
CA ASN A 4 7.74 25.67 24.39
C ASN A 4 6.76 24.67 25.04
N HIS A 5 7.00 23.36 24.90
CA HIS A 5 6.18 22.37 25.57
C HIS A 5 6.62 22.22 27.03
N SER A 6 5.69 22.36 27.97
CA SER A 6 5.98 22.07 29.38
C SER A 6 5.95 20.55 29.57
N PHE A 7 7.09 19.94 29.85
CA PHE A 7 7.22 18.50 30.05
C PHE A 7 7.81 18.20 31.44
N SER A 8 7.16 17.30 32.19
CA SER A 8 7.68 16.83 33.48
C SER A 8 7.33 15.37 33.72
N VAL A 9 8.25 14.64 34.36
CA VAL A 9 8.10 13.25 34.77
C VAL A 9 8.28 13.18 36.28
N ASN A 10 7.23 12.74 36.98
CA ASN A 10 7.20 12.67 38.43
C ASN A 10 6.82 11.27 38.90
N PHE A 11 7.41 10.81 40.00
CA PHE A 11 7.00 9.56 40.65
C PHE A 11 6.14 9.82 41.88
N LEU A 12 5.13 8.95 42.07
CA LEU A 12 4.23 9.01 43.21
C LEU A 12 3.81 7.60 43.64
N VAL A 13 3.43 7.47 44.90
CA VAL A 13 2.80 6.27 45.43
C VAL A 13 1.30 6.50 45.60
N ARG A 14 0.50 5.47 45.30
CA ARG A 14 -0.95 5.49 45.53
C ARG A 14 -1.28 4.80 46.85
N ARG A 15 -1.44 5.58 47.91
CA ARG A 15 -1.74 5.10 49.27
C ARG A 15 -3.10 4.41 49.36
N ASP A 16 -4.04 4.81 48.50
CA ASP A 16 -5.37 4.20 48.34
C ASP A 16 -5.32 2.74 47.83
N ARG A 17 -4.15 2.26 47.38
CA ARG A 17 -3.93 0.92 46.82
C ARG A 17 -2.91 0.11 47.62
N GLU A 18 -2.81 0.37 48.91
CA GLU A 18 -1.93 -0.38 49.80
C GLU A 18 -2.38 -1.85 49.92
N ALA A 19 -1.43 -2.76 49.78
CA ALA A 19 -1.65 -4.19 50.01
C ALA A 19 -0.42 -4.78 50.71
N PHE A 20 -0.64 -5.52 51.79
CA PHE A 20 0.42 -6.19 52.55
C PHE A 20 1.58 -5.26 52.98
N GLY A 21 1.27 -4.03 53.40
CA GLY A 21 2.25 -3.03 53.85
C GLY A 21 3.09 -2.40 52.73
N LYS A 22 2.78 -2.72 51.46
CA LYS A 22 3.44 -2.15 50.28
C LYS A 22 2.45 -1.31 49.48
N VAL A 23 2.96 -0.19 48.93
CA VAL A 23 2.22 0.71 48.05
C VAL A 23 2.78 0.63 46.62
N PRO A 24 1.91 0.61 45.60
CA PRO A 24 2.36 0.56 44.21
C PRO A 24 2.92 1.91 43.78
N LEU A 25 4.04 1.85 43.05
CA LEU A 25 4.71 2.99 42.45
C LEU A 25 4.07 3.35 41.11
N TYR A 26 3.80 4.63 40.90
CA TYR A 26 3.26 5.18 39.66
C TYR A 26 4.20 6.24 39.11
N VAL A 27 4.20 6.35 37.79
CA VAL A 27 4.83 7.47 37.08
C VAL A 27 3.73 8.38 36.54
N ARG A 28 3.96 9.68 36.66
CA ARG A 28 3.11 10.77 36.21
C ARG A 28 3.85 11.53 35.12
N ILE A 29 3.27 11.59 33.93
CA ILE A 29 3.76 12.42 32.82
C ILE A 29 2.83 13.61 32.69
N THR A 30 3.40 14.81 32.59
CA THR A 30 2.67 16.04 32.30
C THR A 30 3.21 16.66 31.02
N VAL A 31 2.32 16.94 30.07
CA VAL A 31 2.61 17.66 28.82
C VAL A 31 1.58 18.78 28.67
N ASP A 32 2.03 20.03 28.61
CA ASP A 32 1.18 21.23 28.45
C ASP A 32 -0.03 21.25 29.40
N GLY A 33 0.21 20.94 30.68
CA GLY A 33 -0.81 20.89 31.72
C GLY A 33 -1.70 19.64 31.72
N LYS A 34 -1.66 18.80 30.67
CA LYS A 34 -2.37 17.52 30.65
C LYS A 34 -1.54 16.42 31.31
N VAL A 35 -2.18 15.67 32.21
CA VAL A 35 -1.51 14.70 33.08
C VAL A 35 -2.02 13.30 32.80
N ILE A 36 -1.11 12.35 32.65
CA ILE A 36 -1.42 10.92 32.66
C ILE A 36 -0.58 10.19 33.72
N CYS A 37 -1.16 9.17 34.33
CA CYS A 37 -0.49 8.34 35.32
C CYS A 37 -0.62 6.86 34.95
N PHE A 38 0.45 6.10 35.07
CA PHE A 38 0.42 4.65 34.91
C PHE A 38 1.35 3.94 35.90
N ALA A 39 1.11 2.65 36.12
CA ALA A 39 1.81 1.88 37.15
C ALA A 39 3.23 1.51 36.69
N ALA A 40 4.22 1.73 37.55
CA ALA A 40 5.60 1.32 37.31
C ALA A 40 5.84 -0.20 37.47
N LYS A 41 4.79 -0.96 37.84
CA LYS A 41 4.80 -2.41 38.10
C LYS A 41 5.80 -2.83 39.19
N LYS A 42 6.03 -1.93 40.15
CA LYS A 42 6.81 -2.17 41.37
C LYS A 42 6.03 -1.63 42.57
N SER A 43 6.18 -2.28 43.71
CA SER A 43 5.60 -1.84 44.98
C SER A 43 6.71 -1.69 46.01
N ILE A 44 6.59 -0.70 46.88
CA ILE A 44 7.59 -0.33 47.89
C ILE A 44 6.91 -0.13 49.24
N GLU A 45 7.66 -0.25 50.32
CA GLU A 45 7.15 0.11 51.65
C GLU A 45 6.94 1.62 51.76
N LEU A 46 5.82 2.05 52.35
CA LEU A 46 5.48 3.47 52.45
C LEU A 46 6.50 4.24 53.31
N SER A 47 7.07 3.61 54.34
CA SER A 47 8.11 4.17 55.21
C SER A 47 9.40 4.51 54.46
N GLN A 48 9.67 3.81 53.35
CA GLN A 48 10.89 3.94 52.56
C GLN A 48 10.73 4.95 51.41
N TRP A 49 9.53 5.46 51.15
CA TRP A 49 9.28 6.42 50.08
C TRP A 49 9.40 7.87 50.55
N ASP A 50 10.20 8.67 49.83
CA ASP A 50 10.27 10.12 50.01
C ASP A 50 9.55 10.83 48.87
N GLN A 51 8.33 11.35 49.13
CA GLN A 51 7.53 12.01 48.11
C GLN A 51 8.09 13.37 47.67
N LYS A 52 8.78 14.10 48.55
CA LYS A 52 9.39 15.40 48.20
C LYS A 52 10.61 15.19 47.31
N ALA A 53 11.46 14.23 47.66
CA ALA A 53 12.65 13.91 46.88
C ALA A 53 12.35 12.98 45.68
N GLN A 54 11.15 12.38 45.62
CA GLN A 54 10.77 11.31 44.68
C GLN A 54 11.79 10.16 44.65
N ARG A 55 12.20 9.69 45.84
CA ARG A 55 13.27 8.69 46.00
C ARG A 55 12.89 7.60 46.99
N ILE A 56 13.43 6.41 46.75
CA ILE A 56 13.31 5.25 47.64
C ILE A 56 14.53 5.21 48.57
N LYS A 57 14.32 5.15 49.89
CA LYS A 57 15.32 5.04 50.96
C LYS A 57 15.67 3.56 51.21
N GLY A 58 16.87 3.29 51.72
CA GLY A 58 17.33 1.95 52.11
C GLY A 58 17.79 1.04 50.96
N ASN A 59 18.74 0.13 51.20
CA ASN A 59 19.48 -0.58 50.13
C ASN A 59 19.04 -2.03 49.90
N SER A 60 17.78 -2.37 50.17
CA SER A 60 17.26 -3.72 49.91
C SER A 60 17.28 -4.05 48.42
N ILE A 61 17.30 -5.34 48.08
CA ILE A 61 17.25 -5.83 46.70
C ILE A 61 15.98 -5.32 45.99
N GLU A 62 14.84 -5.31 46.70
CA GLU A 62 13.58 -4.79 46.18
C GLU A 62 13.64 -3.28 45.87
N ASN A 63 14.24 -2.49 46.77
CA ASN A 63 14.40 -1.04 46.58
C ASN A 63 15.36 -0.70 45.45
N ASN A 64 16.46 -1.46 45.33
CA ASN A 64 17.39 -1.31 44.22
C ASN A 64 16.69 -1.62 42.89
N SER A 65 15.94 -2.73 42.82
CA SER A 65 15.15 -3.09 41.64
C SER A 65 14.08 -2.04 41.27
N ALA A 66 13.44 -1.44 42.27
CA ALA A 66 12.48 -0.36 42.06
C ALA A 66 13.14 0.94 41.56
N ARG A 67 14.33 1.31 42.07
CA ARG A 67 15.11 2.44 41.54
C ARG A 67 15.56 2.22 40.11
N ASP A 68 16.03 1.03 39.79
CA ASP A 68 16.44 0.70 38.42
C ASP A 68 15.26 0.83 37.47
N ARG A 69 14.06 0.36 37.87
CA ARG A 69 12.85 0.54 37.07
C ARG A 69 12.45 2.01 36.92
N MET A 70 12.55 2.83 37.98
CA MET A 70 12.33 4.28 37.88
C MET A 70 13.27 4.94 36.87
N ARG A 71 14.55 4.55 36.89
CA ARG A 71 15.55 5.06 35.95
C ARG A 71 15.25 4.65 34.52
N GLN A 72 14.90 3.37 34.30
CA GLN A 72 14.48 2.86 33.00
C GLN A 72 13.26 3.62 32.46
N LEU A 73 12.19 3.77 33.26
CA LEU A 73 11.01 4.54 32.86
C LEU A 73 11.36 5.98 32.50
N THR A 74 12.22 6.62 33.28
CA THR A 74 12.64 8.00 32.99
C THR A 74 13.34 8.09 31.64
N ASN A 75 14.22 7.14 31.32
CA ASN A 75 14.91 7.07 30.03
C ASN A 75 13.95 6.76 28.88
N GLU A 76 13.06 5.77 29.04
CA GLU A 76 12.03 5.38 28.06
C GLU A 76 11.11 6.58 27.72
N ILE A 77 10.60 7.27 28.75
CA ILE A 77 9.71 8.43 28.60
C ILE A 77 10.45 9.60 27.93
N SER A 78 11.68 9.88 28.34
CA SER A 78 12.48 10.97 27.75
C SER A 78 12.81 10.68 26.28
N THR A 79 13.16 9.43 25.96
CA THR A 79 13.41 8.98 24.57
C THR A 79 12.15 9.12 23.72
N ALA A 80 11.00 8.67 24.22
CA ALA A 80 9.72 8.78 23.52
C ALA A 80 9.32 10.25 23.27
N TYR A 81 9.55 11.14 24.25
CA TYR A 81 9.34 12.57 24.10
C TYR A 81 10.26 13.16 23.02
N ASP A 82 11.56 12.86 23.06
CA ASP A 82 12.53 13.35 22.10
C ASP A 82 12.23 12.85 20.69
N GLU A 83 11.87 11.58 20.52
CA GLU A 83 11.44 11.04 19.22
C GLU A 83 10.25 11.79 18.63
N LEU A 84 9.20 12.03 19.42
CA LEU A 84 8.01 12.77 18.96
C LEU A 84 8.39 14.22 18.58
N ARG A 85 9.28 14.83 19.36
CA ARG A 85 9.80 16.17 19.10
C ARG A 85 10.62 16.23 17.80
N PHE A 86 11.51 15.26 17.57
CA PHE A 86 12.33 15.18 16.35
C PHE A 86 11.49 14.88 15.10
N GLN A 87 10.47 14.04 15.24
CA GLN A 87 9.51 13.73 14.17
C GLN A 87 8.52 14.87 13.88
N LYS A 88 8.56 15.97 14.65
CA LYS A 88 7.61 17.10 14.60
C LYS A 88 6.16 16.65 14.73
N GLU A 89 5.92 15.58 15.48
CA GLU A 89 4.58 15.13 15.80
C GLU A 89 3.97 15.94 16.95
N VAL A 90 2.64 15.95 17.04
CA VAL A 90 1.94 16.48 18.21
C VAL A 90 2.36 15.67 19.44
N ILE A 91 3.00 16.33 20.39
CA ILE A 91 3.45 15.73 21.64
C ILE A 91 2.28 15.74 22.63
N THR A 92 1.85 14.56 23.09
CA THR A 92 0.81 14.40 24.12
C THR A 92 1.25 13.39 25.15
N ALA A 93 0.77 13.52 26.39
CA ALA A 93 1.09 12.59 27.46
C ALA A 93 0.63 11.16 27.13
N GLU A 94 -0.50 11.04 26.42
CA GLU A 94 -1.07 9.78 25.91
C GLU A 94 -0.13 9.10 24.90
N LYS A 95 0.40 9.84 23.91
CA LYS A 95 1.35 9.26 22.94
C LYS A 95 2.65 8.80 23.59
N ILE A 96 3.17 9.58 24.54
CA ILE A 96 4.39 9.19 25.27
C ILE A 96 4.12 7.92 26.08
N ARG A 97 3.00 7.86 26.81
CA ARG A 97 2.57 6.66 27.53
C ARG A 97 2.43 5.48 26.57
N ALA A 98 1.78 5.66 25.43
CA ALA A 98 1.56 4.62 24.45
C ALA A 98 2.90 4.07 23.91
N LYS A 99 3.88 4.94 23.60
CA LYS A 99 5.23 4.50 23.23
C LYS A 99 5.93 3.72 24.34
N VAL A 100 5.80 4.16 25.59
CA VAL A 100 6.49 3.56 26.76
C VAL A 100 5.86 2.24 27.19
N GLU A 101 4.53 2.12 27.17
CA GLU A 101 3.81 0.87 27.48
C GLU A 101 3.75 -0.09 26.28
N GLY A 102 4.22 0.34 25.11
CA GLY A 102 4.16 -0.43 23.85
C GLY A 102 2.76 -0.48 23.22
N GLU A 103 1.86 0.40 23.64
CA GLU A 103 0.50 0.55 23.09
C GLU A 103 0.48 1.39 21.79
N ASP A 104 1.52 2.20 21.52
CA ASP A 104 1.75 2.81 20.21
C ASP A 104 2.34 1.75 19.28
N GLN A 105 1.49 0.84 18.83
CA GLN A 105 1.91 -0.27 17.96
C GLN A 105 2.26 0.21 16.54
N GLY A 106 2.12 1.51 16.24
CA GLY A 106 2.24 2.07 14.91
C GLY A 106 1.02 1.76 14.05
N LYS A 107 1.16 2.02 12.74
CA LYS A 107 0.12 1.69 11.76
C LYS A 107 0.23 0.24 11.32
N SER A 108 -0.92 -0.39 11.09
CA SER A 108 -0.99 -1.75 10.57
C SER A 108 -1.03 -1.82 9.05
N LEU A 109 -0.91 -3.03 8.49
CA LEU A 109 -1.11 -3.27 7.07
C LEU A 109 -2.53 -2.92 6.63
N LYS A 110 -3.55 -3.24 7.43
CA LYS A 110 -4.93 -2.85 7.11
C LYS A 110 -5.14 -1.35 7.11
N ASP A 111 -4.51 -0.62 8.05
CA ASP A 111 -4.57 0.85 8.05
C ASP A 111 -4.01 1.43 6.75
N LEU A 112 -2.87 0.90 6.30
CA LEU A 112 -2.23 1.30 5.04
C LEU A 112 -3.09 1.02 3.82
N ILE A 113 -3.67 -0.18 3.78
CA ILE A 113 -4.54 -0.58 2.68
C ILE A 113 -5.78 0.31 2.65
N LYS A 114 -6.46 0.48 3.78
CA LYS A 114 -7.64 1.36 3.90
C LYS A 114 -7.32 2.78 3.45
N TYR A 115 -6.24 3.36 3.96
CA TYR A 115 -5.81 4.70 3.56
C TYR A 115 -5.56 4.78 2.04
N HIS A 116 -4.86 3.78 1.47
CA HIS A 116 -4.60 3.74 0.04
C HIS A 116 -5.91 3.73 -0.78
N PHE A 117 -6.93 2.97 -0.37
CA PHE A 117 -8.21 2.94 -1.09
C PHE A 117 -9.03 4.23 -0.92
N ASP A 118 -9.08 4.80 0.28
CA ASP A 118 -9.90 5.97 0.59
C ASP A 118 -9.36 7.27 0.00
N GLN A 119 -8.04 7.34 -0.22
CA GLN A 119 -7.33 8.54 -0.65
C GLN A 119 -6.75 8.36 -2.08
N PRO A 120 -5.50 7.90 -2.30
CA PRO A 120 -4.89 7.86 -3.63
C PRO A 120 -5.59 6.87 -4.58
N GLY A 121 -6.27 5.85 -4.06
CA GLY A 121 -7.01 4.85 -4.83
C GLY A 121 -8.13 5.44 -5.68
N LYS A 122 -8.72 6.57 -5.27
CA LYS A 122 -9.76 7.29 -6.02
C LYS A 122 -9.24 7.91 -7.33
N LEU A 123 -7.93 8.12 -7.43
CA LEU A 123 -7.28 8.66 -8.63
C LEU A 123 -6.85 7.54 -9.61
N LEU A 124 -7.01 6.28 -9.23
CA LEU A 124 -6.60 5.14 -10.05
C LEU A 124 -7.74 4.71 -10.98
N SER A 125 -7.37 4.30 -12.20
CA SER A 125 -8.32 3.64 -13.10
C SER A 125 -8.92 2.38 -12.45
N ALA A 126 -10.17 2.07 -12.76
CA ALA A 126 -10.88 0.91 -12.20
C ALA A 126 -10.10 -0.41 -12.39
N GLY A 127 -9.45 -0.59 -13.55
CA GLY A 127 -8.60 -1.75 -13.82
C GLY A 127 -7.36 -1.83 -12.90
N THR A 128 -6.73 -0.70 -12.62
CA THR A 128 -5.63 -0.62 -11.65
C THR A 128 -6.14 -0.91 -10.23
N LEU A 129 -7.28 -0.34 -9.84
CA LEU A 129 -7.85 -0.54 -8.51
C LEU A 129 -8.24 -2.01 -8.25
N LYS A 130 -8.85 -2.67 -9.23
CA LYS A 130 -9.14 -4.12 -9.20
C LYS A 130 -7.89 -4.98 -8.95
N ASN A 131 -6.76 -4.58 -9.53
CA ASN A 131 -5.48 -5.24 -9.32
C ASN A 131 -4.94 -5.03 -7.89
N TYR A 132 -5.18 -3.88 -7.27
CA TYR A 132 -4.86 -3.64 -5.87
C TYR A 132 -5.72 -4.49 -4.93
N TYR A 133 -7.04 -4.56 -5.16
CA TYR A 133 -7.94 -5.45 -4.39
C TYR A 133 -7.47 -6.90 -4.43
N SER A 134 -7.02 -7.37 -5.60
CA SER A 134 -6.47 -8.73 -5.73
C SER A 134 -5.20 -8.93 -4.88
N THR A 135 -4.32 -7.92 -4.82
CA THR A 135 -3.11 -7.99 -3.97
C THR A 135 -3.46 -7.94 -2.49
N GLU A 136 -4.35 -7.04 -2.07
CA GLU A 136 -4.85 -6.95 -0.69
C GLU A 136 -5.42 -8.29 -0.24
N ARG A 137 -6.33 -8.87 -1.03
CA ARG A 137 -6.94 -10.17 -0.72
C ARG A 137 -5.86 -11.22 -0.45
N PHE A 138 -4.85 -11.30 -1.30
CA PHE A 138 -3.77 -12.28 -1.14
C PHE A 138 -2.88 -12.00 0.07
N LEU A 139 -2.65 -10.73 0.42
CA LEU A 139 -1.95 -10.37 1.66
C LEU A 139 -2.75 -10.81 2.89
N LEU A 140 -4.06 -10.55 2.92
CA LEU A 140 -4.92 -10.94 4.04
C LEU A 140 -5.05 -12.47 4.17
N GLU A 141 -5.16 -13.19 3.06
CA GLU A 141 -5.14 -14.66 3.03
C GLU A 141 -3.79 -15.21 3.53
N PHE A 142 -2.68 -14.59 3.14
CA PHE A 142 -1.35 -14.96 3.62
C PHE A 142 -1.20 -14.76 5.13
N LEU A 143 -1.69 -13.63 5.66
CA LEU A 143 -1.71 -13.38 7.09
C LEU A 143 -2.55 -14.42 7.82
N LYS A 144 -3.75 -14.73 7.32
CA LYS A 144 -4.62 -15.77 7.88
C LYS A 144 -3.93 -17.14 7.89
N LYS A 145 -3.20 -17.50 6.83
CA LYS A 145 -2.40 -18.74 6.77
C LYS A 145 -1.30 -18.77 7.84
N LYS A 146 -0.68 -17.61 8.13
CA LYS A 146 0.28 -17.44 9.23
C LYS A 146 -0.39 -17.26 10.61
N LYS A 147 -1.72 -17.42 10.72
CA LYS A 147 -2.52 -17.24 11.94
C LYS A 147 -2.50 -15.81 12.50
N PHE A 148 -2.28 -14.81 11.64
CA PHE A 148 -2.40 -13.40 11.98
C PHE A 148 -3.68 -12.82 11.39
N THR A 149 -4.37 -11.98 12.17
CA THR A 149 -5.51 -11.20 11.70
C THR A 149 -5.08 -9.91 11.00
N ASP A 150 -3.94 -9.35 11.42
CA ASP A 150 -3.28 -8.18 10.87
C ASP A 150 -1.78 -8.20 11.24
N ILE A 151 -0.99 -7.27 10.70
CA ILE A 151 0.42 -7.12 11.02
C ILE A 151 0.80 -5.64 11.12
N GLN A 152 1.63 -5.30 12.10
CA GLN A 152 2.21 -3.96 12.19
C GLN A 152 3.20 -3.72 11.05
N LEU A 153 3.17 -2.53 10.43
CA LEU A 153 4.05 -2.23 9.29
C LEU A 153 5.54 -2.36 9.65
N SER A 154 5.89 -2.07 10.91
CA SER A 154 7.24 -2.23 11.45
C SER A 154 7.75 -3.68 11.49
N LYS A 155 6.85 -4.67 11.40
CA LYS A 155 7.17 -6.11 11.36
C LYS A 155 7.25 -6.67 9.95
N ILE A 156 6.98 -5.86 8.92
CA ILE A 156 7.13 -6.27 7.52
C ILE A 156 8.59 -6.08 7.15
N ASP A 157 9.34 -7.17 7.07
CA ASP A 157 10.75 -7.21 6.71
C ASP A 157 10.98 -7.98 5.39
N PHE A 158 12.24 -8.11 4.97
CA PHE A 158 12.58 -8.83 3.75
C PHE A 158 12.17 -10.32 3.80
N LYS A 159 12.16 -10.93 5.00
CA LYS A 159 11.68 -12.31 5.18
C LYS A 159 10.18 -12.39 4.92
N PHE A 160 9.39 -11.45 5.43
CA PHE A 160 7.96 -11.36 5.14
C PHE A 160 7.71 -11.30 3.62
N LEU A 161 8.46 -10.45 2.91
CA LEU A 161 8.35 -10.32 1.45
C LEU A 161 8.66 -11.63 0.73
N THR A 162 9.72 -12.32 1.14
CA THR A 162 10.15 -13.60 0.57
C THR A 162 9.10 -14.68 0.80
N ASP A 163 8.64 -14.83 2.04
CA ASP A 163 7.60 -15.80 2.42
C ASP A 163 6.29 -15.52 1.67
N PHE A 164 5.93 -14.23 1.48
CA PHE A 164 4.75 -13.83 0.72
C PHE A 164 4.89 -14.18 -0.77
N GLY A 165 6.05 -13.93 -1.38
CA GLY A 165 6.33 -14.33 -2.76
C GLY A 165 6.22 -15.84 -2.98
N ILE A 166 6.76 -16.63 -2.05
CA ILE A 166 6.63 -18.11 -2.04
C ILE A 166 5.16 -18.51 -1.92
N TYR A 167 4.42 -17.88 -1.00
CA TYR A 167 2.99 -18.13 -0.84
C TYR A 167 2.21 -17.87 -2.14
N LEU A 168 2.44 -16.74 -2.81
CA LEU A 168 1.78 -16.44 -4.08
C LEU A 168 2.05 -17.51 -5.15
N ARG A 169 3.28 -18.05 -5.18
CA ARG A 169 3.69 -19.08 -6.16
C ARG A 169 3.13 -20.47 -5.84
N THR A 170 2.91 -20.78 -4.58
CA THR A 170 2.59 -22.14 -4.10
C THR A 170 1.13 -22.34 -3.70
N LYS A 171 0.37 -21.26 -3.52
CA LYS A 171 -1.03 -21.38 -3.14
C LYS A 171 -1.86 -22.07 -4.23
N THR A 172 -2.89 -22.79 -3.79
CA THR A 172 -3.92 -23.31 -4.68
C THR A 172 -4.66 -22.15 -5.34
N PRO A 173 -4.83 -22.16 -6.68
CA PRO A 173 -5.56 -21.11 -7.36
C PRO A 173 -7.06 -21.22 -7.07
N ASP A 174 -7.76 -20.10 -7.16
CA ASP A 174 -9.22 -20.08 -7.12
C ASP A 174 -9.81 -20.94 -8.25
N LYS A 175 -11.04 -21.42 -8.09
CA LYS A 175 -11.72 -22.23 -9.12
C LYS A 175 -11.73 -21.47 -10.46
N GLY A 176 -11.21 -22.11 -11.51
CA GLY A 176 -11.10 -21.54 -12.85
C GLY A 176 -9.89 -20.61 -13.07
N GLN A 177 -9.01 -20.45 -12.08
CA GLN A 177 -7.78 -19.66 -12.22
C GLN A 177 -6.54 -20.54 -12.35
N ARG A 178 -5.48 -19.95 -12.92
CA ARG A 178 -4.16 -20.58 -13.03
C ARG A 178 -3.30 -20.21 -11.84
N VAL A 179 -2.35 -21.08 -11.50
CA VAL A 179 -1.31 -20.78 -10.50
C VAL A 179 -0.55 -19.52 -10.91
N CYS A 180 -0.18 -18.68 -9.94
CA CYS A 180 0.54 -17.45 -10.22
C CYS A 180 1.92 -17.76 -10.81
N THR A 181 2.15 -17.31 -12.03
CA THR A 181 3.47 -17.36 -12.68
C THR A 181 4.40 -16.29 -12.13
N ASN A 182 5.67 -16.31 -12.51
CA ASN A 182 6.68 -15.40 -11.96
C ASN A 182 6.29 -13.93 -12.20
N ASN A 183 5.86 -13.60 -13.42
CA ASN A 183 5.47 -12.24 -13.76
C ASN A 183 4.22 -11.80 -12.98
N THR A 184 3.28 -12.72 -12.73
CA THR A 184 2.10 -12.47 -11.90
C THR A 184 2.51 -12.15 -10.46
N VAL A 185 3.39 -12.97 -9.86
CA VAL A 185 3.94 -12.73 -8.52
C VAL A 185 4.65 -11.36 -8.47
N MET A 186 5.53 -11.08 -9.44
CA MET A 186 6.22 -9.79 -9.52
C MET A 186 5.28 -8.59 -9.63
N LYS A 187 4.11 -8.75 -10.29
CA LYS A 187 3.09 -7.69 -10.35
C LYS A 187 2.38 -7.47 -9.02
N HIS A 188 2.16 -8.51 -8.23
CA HIS A 188 1.68 -8.35 -6.85
C HIS A 188 2.73 -7.69 -5.96
N MET A 189 3.99 -8.12 -6.06
CA MET A 189 5.11 -7.51 -5.32
C MET A 189 5.30 -6.04 -5.68
N GLU A 190 5.16 -5.66 -6.95
CA GLU A 190 5.23 -4.26 -7.41
C GLU A 190 4.14 -3.39 -6.74
N ARG A 191 2.91 -3.90 -6.65
CA ARG A 191 1.81 -3.18 -5.96
C ARG A 191 2.05 -3.08 -4.46
N PHE A 192 2.55 -4.15 -3.84
CA PHE A 192 2.88 -4.15 -2.43
C PHE A 192 4.04 -3.19 -2.11
N GLN A 193 5.07 -3.14 -2.97
CA GLN A 193 6.14 -2.16 -2.89
C GLN A 193 5.60 -0.73 -2.95
N LYS A 194 4.63 -0.45 -3.83
CA LYS A 194 3.99 0.88 -3.88
C LYS A 194 3.25 1.22 -2.58
N LEU A 195 2.57 0.25 -1.95
CA LEU A 195 1.94 0.46 -0.64
C LEU A 195 2.99 0.75 0.44
N MET A 196 4.06 -0.06 0.53
CA MET A 196 5.12 0.16 1.53
C MET A 196 5.87 1.47 1.29
N GLY A 197 6.07 1.87 0.03
CA GLY A 197 6.61 3.18 -0.31
C GLY A 197 5.72 4.34 0.12
N LEU A 198 4.39 4.16 0.13
CA LEU A 198 3.46 5.15 0.68
C LEU A 198 3.64 5.27 2.20
N ALA A 199 3.71 4.14 2.91
CA ALA A 199 3.97 4.13 4.36
C ALA A 199 5.31 4.80 4.71
N LEU A 200 6.35 4.56 3.92
CA LEU A 200 7.66 5.19 4.09
C LEU A 200 7.59 6.71 3.91
N ARG A 201 6.90 7.20 2.87
CA ARG A 201 6.73 8.64 2.62
C ARG A 201 6.00 9.36 3.74
N PHE A 202 5.06 8.69 4.41
CA PHE A 202 4.38 9.23 5.59
C PHE A 202 5.13 9.03 6.90
N GLY A 203 6.31 8.39 6.88
CA GLY A 203 7.08 8.10 8.09
C GLY A 203 6.47 7.03 8.99
N TRP A 204 5.49 6.25 8.51
CA TRP A 204 4.89 5.15 9.28
C TRP A 204 5.83 3.97 9.47
N ILE A 205 6.83 3.87 8.59
CA ILE A 205 7.98 2.98 8.70
C ILE A 205 9.25 3.79 8.48
N LEU A 206 10.34 3.38 9.12
CA LEU A 206 11.65 4.06 9.03
C LEU A 206 12.57 3.45 7.97
N ARG A 207 12.33 2.20 7.57
CA ARG A 207 13.15 1.45 6.62
C ARG A 207 12.26 0.81 5.57
N ASP A 208 12.70 0.86 4.31
CA ASP A 208 11.99 0.21 3.21
C ASP A 208 12.28 -1.30 3.23
N PRO A 209 11.27 -2.18 3.42
CA PRO A 209 11.50 -3.63 3.35
C PRO A 209 11.86 -4.10 1.94
N PHE A 210 11.57 -3.32 0.90
CA PHE A 210 11.88 -3.64 -0.50
C PHE A 210 13.25 -3.15 -0.95
N ILE A 211 14.07 -2.55 -0.08
CA ILE A 211 15.37 -1.97 -0.46
C ILE A 211 16.31 -2.97 -1.17
N HIS A 212 16.23 -4.26 -0.84
CA HIS A 212 17.01 -5.33 -1.46
C HIS A 212 16.15 -6.26 -2.34
N PHE A 213 14.90 -5.88 -2.64
CA PHE A 213 14.03 -6.67 -3.49
C PHE A 213 14.31 -6.38 -4.97
N THR A 214 14.81 -7.40 -5.67
CA THR A 214 15.05 -7.31 -7.12
C THR A 214 13.91 -7.93 -7.91
N ARG A 215 13.24 -7.11 -8.71
CA ARG A 215 12.18 -7.55 -9.62
C ARG A 215 12.78 -8.23 -10.86
N LYS A 216 12.62 -9.55 -10.98
CA LYS A 216 13.01 -10.32 -12.17
C LYS A 216 11.78 -10.69 -12.98
N VAL A 217 11.52 -10.01 -14.10
CA VAL A 217 10.45 -10.36 -15.04
C VAL A 217 11.02 -11.27 -16.10
N ILE A 218 10.30 -12.35 -16.40
CA ILE A 218 10.66 -13.26 -17.50
C ILE A 218 9.98 -12.74 -18.75
N THR A 219 10.75 -12.24 -19.71
CA THR A 219 10.24 -11.94 -21.05
C THR A 219 9.93 -13.26 -21.73
N LYS A 220 8.76 -13.34 -22.35
CA LYS A 220 8.39 -14.47 -23.20
C LYS A 220 8.44 -14.00 -24.64
N ASP A 221 8.93 -14.86 -25.52
CA ASP A 221 8.80 -14.63 -26.94
C ASP A 221 7.32 -14.56 -27.31
N ARG A 222 7.02 -13.68 -28.25
CA ARG A 222 5.68 -13.49 -28.80
C ARG A 222 5.79 -13.78 -30.28
N ASP A 223 5.10 -14.81 -30.70
CA ASP A 223 4.92 -15.07 -32.13
C ASP A 223 4.08 -13.93 -32.72
N CYS A 224 4.43 -13.54 -33.93
CA CYS A 224 3.65 -12.61 -34.75
C CYS A 224 3.12 -13.35 -35.96
N LEU A 225 1.95 -12.93 -36.42
CA LEU A 225 1.40 -13.47 -37.66
C LEU A 225 2.21 -12.97 -38.84
N ASP A 226 2.45 -13.85 -39.81
CA ASP A 226 2.93 -13.44 -41.12
C ASP A 226 1.78 -12.98 -42.03
N ASP A 227 2.12 -12.45 -43.22
CA ASP A 227 1.13 -11.93 -44.17
C ASP A 227 0.18 -13.02 -44.70
N ILE A 228 0.65 -14.28 -44.78
CA ILE A 228 -0.14 -15.42 -45.26
C ILE A 228 -1.17 -15.79 -44.20
N GLU A 229 -0.74 -15.92 -42.95
CA GLU A 229 -1.61 -16.21 -41.81
C GLU A 229 -2.65 -15.11 -41.61
N LEU A 230 -2.25 -13.84 -41.72
CA LEU A 230 -3.18 -12.71 -41.62
C LEU A 230 -4.22 -12.73 -42.75
N LYS A 231 -3.80 -13.07 -43.97
CA LYS A 231 -4.71 -13.23 -45.11
C LYS A 231 -5.68 -14.40 -44.90
N LEU A 232 -5.20 -15.54 -44.41
CA LEU A 232 -6.06 -16.69 -44.08
C LEU A 232 -7.13 -16.31 -43.04
N ILE A 233 -6.76 -15.54 -42.02
CA ILE A 233 -7.72 -15.06 -41.02
C ILE A 233 -8.72 -14.10 -41.65
N ARG A 234 -8.30 -13.19 -42.54
CA ARG A 234 -9.20 -12.26 -43.23
C ARG A 234 -10.22 -12.98 -44.11
N ASP A 235 -9.75 -13.96 -44.87
CA ASP A 235 -10.52 -14.62 -45.93
C ASP A 235 -11.33 -15.83 -45.41
N VAL A 236 -11.19 -16.20 -44.13
CA VAL A 236 -11.94 -17.32 -43.55
C VAL A 236 -13.45 -17.08 -43.62
N GLU A 237 -14.16 -18.10 -44.08
CA GLU A 237 -15.62 -18.07 -44.19
C GLU A 237 -16.25 -18.31 -42.81
N LEU A 238 -16.96 -17.28 -42.31
CA LEU A 238 -17.63 -17.30 -41.02
C LEU A 238 -19.11 -17.06 -41.23
N HIS A 239 -19.94 -17.89 -40.59
CA HIS A 239 -21.40 -17.85 -40.71
C HIS A 239 -22.05 -17.07 -39.56
N ASP A 240 -21.33 -16.91 -38.44
CA ASP A 240 -21.81 -16.19 -37.26
C ASP A 240 -21.46 -14.69 -37.36
N ALA A 241 -22.48 -13.85 -37.16
CA ALA A 241 -22.35 -12.40 -37.26
C ALA A 241 -21.36 -11.80 -36.22
N VAL A 242 -21.31 -12.37 -35.02
CA VAL A 242 -20.39 -11.89 -33.96
C VAL A 242 -18.95 -12.25 -34.32
N GLN A 243 -18.71 -13.46 -34.81
CA GLN A 243 -17.39 -13.89 -35.26
C GLN A 243 -16.87 -13.03 -36.42
N LEU A 244 -17.75 -12.65 -37.37
CA LEU A 244 -17.41 -11.73 -38.46
C LEU A 244 -16.93 -10.38 -37.93
N VAL A 245 -17.65 -9.78 -36.98
CA VAL A 245 -17.26 -8.52 -36.34
C VAL A 245 -15.94 -8.66 -35.59
N VAL A 246 -15.75 -9.73 -34.83
CA VAL A 246 -14.50 -9.98 -34.08
C VAL A 246 -13.30 -10.12 -35.03
N ARG A 247 -13.45 -10.87 -36.12
CA ARG A 247 -12.42 -10.99 -37.16
C ARG A 247 -12.09 -9.63 -37.76
N ASP A 248 -13.11 -8.87 -38.15
CA ASP A 248 -12.92 -7.59 -38.81
C ASP A 248 -12.28 -6.55 -37.87
N MET A 249 -12.66 -6.52 -36.58
CA MET A 249 -11.99 -5.72 -35.55
C MET A 249 -10.52 -6.11 -35.38
N PHE A 250 -10.21 -7.41 -35.41
CA PHE A 250 -8.85 -7.91 -35.33
C PHE A 250 -8.01 -7.48 -36.55
N ILE A 251 -8.52 -7.69 -37.77
CA ILE A 251 -7.86 -7.24 -39.00
C ILE A 251 -7.66 -5.73 -38.99
N PHE A 252 -8.69 -4.96 -38.60
CA PHE A 252 -8.57 -3.51 -38.47
C PHE A 252 -7.47 -3.10 -37.48
N SER A 253 -7.36 -3.79 -36.34
CA SER A 253 -6.27 -3.57 -35.37
C SER A 253 -4.90 -3.84 -35.97
N CYS A 254 -4.74 -4.90 -36.77
CA CYS A 254 -3.47 -5.22 -37.44
C CYS A 254 -3.04 -4.12 -38.42
N PHE A 255 -3.98 -3.52 -39.16
CA PHE A 255 -3.69 -2.48 -40.16
C PHE A 255 -3.64 -1.05 -39.60
N THR A 256 -4.08 -0.82 -38.37
CA THR A 256 -4.08 0.51 -37.73
C THR A 256 -3.19 0.59 -36.48
N GLY A 257 -2.81 -0.55 -35.91
CA GLY A 257 -2.10 -0.62 -34.63
C GLY A 257 -2.94 -0.20 -33.42
N LEU A 258 -4.26 0.05 -33.60
CA LEU A 258 -5.15 0.44 -32.51
C LEU A 258 -5.41 -0.71 -31.55
N ALA A 259 -5.35 -0.43 -30.26
CA ALA A 259 -5.76 -1.37 -29.23
C ALA A 259 -7.29 -1.53 -29.21
N TYR A 260 -7.77 -2.67 -28.72
CA TYR A 260 -9.22 -2.94 -28.59
C TYR A 260 -10.00 -1.79 -27.93
N GLY A 261 -9.48 -1.23 -26.83
CA GLY A 261 -10.15 -0.12 -26.13
C GLY A 261 -10.24 1.17 -26.95
N GLU A 262 -9.33 1.38 -27.90
CA GLU A 262 -9.35 2.51 -28.83
C GLU A 262 -10.37 2.24 -29.94
N ILE A 263 -10.37 1.03 -30.52
CA ILE A 263 -11.35 0.59 -31.52
C ILE A 263 -12.77 0.69 -30.97
N SER A 264 -13.00 0.27 -29.72
CA SER A 264 -14.33 0.34 -29.08
C SER A 264 -14.82 1.77 -28.82
N SER A 265 -13.93 2.76 -28.90
CA SER A 265 -14.25 4.19 -28.77
C SER A 265 -14.13 4.96 -30.09
N LEU A 266 -13.81 4.26 -31.18
CA LEU A 266 -13.68 4.87 -32.49
C LEU A 266 -15.04 5.42 -32.92
N ALA A 267 -15.02 6.60 -33.54
CA ALA A 267 -16.21 7.33 -33.93
C ALA A 267 -15.89 8.19 -35.15
N SER A 268 -16.90 8.63 -35.88
CA SER A 268 -16.70 9.33 -37.17
C SER A 268 -15.85 10.60 -37.04
N HIS A 269 -15.90 11.30 -35.90
CA HIS A 269 -15.11 12.51 -35.66
C HIS A 269 -13.61 12.24 -35.47
N HIS A 270 -13.21 10.99 -35.27
CA HIS A 270 -11.81 10.58 -35.23
C HIS A 270 -11.23 10.35 -36.63
N ILE A 271 -12.06 10.36 -37.67
CA ILE A 271 -11.67 10.09 -39.06
C ILE A 271 -11.58 11.41 -39.80
N ASN A 272 -10.37 11.77 -40.21
CA ASN A 272 -10.06 13.05 -40.84
C ASN A 272 -9.49 12.84 -42.24
N THR A 273 -9.81 13.75 -43.15
CA THR A 273 -9.20 13.81 -44.48
C THR A 273 -8.28 15.02 -44.55
N ASP A 274 -7.04 14.82 -45.00
CA ASP A 274 -6.10 15.91 -45.21
C ASP A 274 -6.36 16.65 -46.54
N SER A 275 -5.56 17.68 -46.82
CA SER A 275 -5.66 18.48 -48.04
C SER A 275 -5.30 17.72 -49.33
N GLU A 276 -4.62 16.59 -49.21
CA GLU A 276 -4.19 15.73 -50.33
C GLU A 276 -5.15 14.55 -50.55
N GLY A 277 -6.21 14.43 -49.72
CA GLY A 277 -7.19 13.35 -49.78
C GLY A 277 -6.82 12.11 -48.96
N GLY A 278 -5.72 12.14 -48.22
CA GLY A 278 -5.32 11.08 -47.29
C GLY A 278 -6.26 11.00 -46.09
N ILE A 279 -6.62 9.78 -45.67
CA ILE A 279 -7.52 9.53 -44.53
C ILE A 279 -6.69 9.15 -43.31
N TRP A 280 -6.98 9.77 -42.17
CA TRP A 280 -6.24 9.64 -40.92
C TRP A 280 -7.17 9.35 -39.75
N LEU A 281 -6.73 8.49 -38.84
CA LEU A 281 -7.32 8.35 -37.51
C LEU A 281 -6.57 9.25 -36.54
N ILE A 282 -7.29 10.20 -35.94
CA ILE A 282 -6.75 11.14 -34.95
C ILE A 282 -7.44 10.84 -33.62
N MET A 283 -6.69 10.25 -32.69
CA MET A 283 -7.24 9.82 -31.39
C MET A 283 -6.28 10.13 -30.25
N GLN A 284 -6.77 10.17 -29.02
CA GLN A 284 -5.95 10.29 -27.82
C GLN A 284 -5.89 8.96 -27.08
N ARG A 285 -4.70 8.61 -26.55
CA ARG A 285 -4.54 7.35 -25.81
C ARG A 285 -5.26 7.40 -24.46
N GLN A 286 -6.31 6.59 -24.31
CA GLN A 286 -7.10 6.50 -23.06
C GLN A 286 -6.24 6.29 -21.80
N LYS A 287 -5.20 5.46 -21.89
CA LYS A 287 -4.34 5.12 -20.73
C LYS A 287 -3.51 6.30 -20.22
N THR A 288 -3.17 7.25 -21.08
CA THR A 288 -2.33 8.42 -20.76
C THR A 288 -3.09 9.72 -20.85
N PHE A 289 -4.40 9.70 -21.10
CA PHE A 289 -5.23 10.89 -21.27
C PHE A 289 -5.10 11.86 -20.08
N HIS A 290 -5.12 11.35 -18.85
CA HIS A 290 -4.94 12.18 -17.64
C HIS A 290 -3.52 12.71 -17.41
N SER A 291 -2.54 12.25 -18.18
CA SER A 291 -1.15 12.71 -18.09
C SER A 291 -0.67 13.46 -19.35
N THR A 292 -1.38 13.36 -20.46
CA THR A 292 -0.97 13.92 -21.75
C THR A 292 -2.17 14.02 -22.70
N GLU A 293 -2.45 15.22 -23.19
CA GLU A 293 -3.52 15.53 -24.16
C GLU A 293 -3.08 15.34 -25.62
N ARG A 294 -1.94 14.67 -25.86
CA ARG A 294 -1.41 14.49 -27.22
C ARG A 294 -2.22 13.45 -27.97
N SER A 295 -2.74 13.88 -29.12
CA SER A 295 -3.32 12.98 -30.11
C SER A 295 -2.22 12.25 -30.89
N PHE A 296 -2.49 11.00 -31.23
CA PHE A 296 -1.72 10.24 -32.20
C PHE A 296 -2.48 10.20 -33.53
N HIS A 297 -1.72 10.07 -34.62
CA HIS A 297 -2.24 10.08 -35.98
C HIS A 297 -1.84 8.76 -36.66
N VAL A 298 -2.82 8.06 -37.23
CA VAL A 298 -2.59 6.81 -37.95
C VAL A 298 -3.13 6.95 -39.38
N PRO A 299 -2.31 6.74 -40.42
CA PRO A 299 -2.82 6.71 -41.78
C PRO A 299 -3.74 5.50 -41.98
N VAL A 300 -4.90 5.71 -42.60
CA VAL A 300 -5.85 4.64 -42.90
C VAL A 300 -5.46 3.97 -44.20
N LEU A 301 -4.95 2.73 -44.09
CA LEU A 301 -4.62 1.90 -45.25
C LEU A 301 -5.90 1.40 -45.96
N PRO A 302 -5.82 1.00 -47.25
CA PRO A 302 -7.01 0.59 -48.03
C PRO A 302 -7.87 -0.47 -47.35
N ILE A 303 -7.24 -1.49 -46.75
CA ILE A 303 -7.95 -2.57 -46.04
C ILE A 303 -8.69 -2.03 -44.80
N ALA A 304 -8.09 -1.10 -44.06
CA ALA A 304 -8.75 -0.47 -42.93
C ALA A 304 -9.90 0.44 -43.38
N LEU A 305 -9.76 1.12 -44.53
CA LEU A 305 -10.80 1.96 -45.12
C LEU A 305 -12.02 1.14 -45.56
N GLU A 306 -11.80 -0.01 -46.21
CA GLU A 306 -12.87 -0.95 -46.59
C GLU A 306 -13.70 -1.35 -45.36
N LEU A 307 -13.04 -1.65 -44.24
CA LEU A 307 -13.72 -2.00 -42.99
C LEU A 307 -14.48 -0.81 -42.39
N ILE A 308 -13.90 0.40 -42.39
CA ILE A 308 -14.62 1.61 -41.97
C ILE A 308 -15.90 1.81 -42.80
N GLN A 309 -15.80 1.64 -44.13
CA GLN A 309 -16.95 1.80 -45.02
C GLN A 309 -18.00 0.72 -44.79
N LYS A 310 -17.59 -0.54 -44.60
CA LYS A 310 -18.48 -1.67 -44.30
C LYS A 310 -19.36 -1.39 -43.08
N TYR A 311 -18.80 -0.78 -42.03
CA TYR A 311 -19.51 -0.53 -40.79
C TYR A 311 -20.16 0.86 -40.69
N LYS A 312 -20.01 1.74 -41.69
CA LYS A 312 -20.53 3.12 -41.67
C LYS A 312 -22.06 3.22 -41.57
N THR A 313 -22.78 2.18 -42.01
CA THR A 313 -24.26 2.14 -42.07
C THR A 313 -24.87 1.09 -41.17
N SER A 314 -24.08 0.51 -40.25
CA SER A 314 -24.60 -0.49 -39.31
C SER A 314 -25.55 0.20 -38.29
N PRO A 315 -26.68 -0.42 -37.90
CA PRO A 315 -27.55 0.16 -36.87
C PRO A 315 -26.88 0.33 -35.49
N ASP A 316 -25.72 -0.30 -35.28
CA ASP A 316 -24.89 -0.21 -34.07
C ASP A 316 -23.69 0.78 -34.21
N SER A 317 -23.69 1.63 -35.24
CA SER A 317 -22.61 2.63 -35.51
C SER A 317 -22.68 3.86 -34.63
#